data_AF-A0A843RWL7-F1
#
_entry.id   AF-A0A843RWL7-F1
#
_cell.length_a   1.000
_cell.length_b   1.000
_cell.length_c   1.000
_cell.angle_alpha   90.00
_cell.angle_beta   90.00
_cell.angle_gamma   90.00
#
_symmetry.space_group_name_H-M   'P 1'
#
loop_
_entity.id
_entity.type
_entity.pdbx_description
1 polymer ?
#
loop_
_entity_poly.entity_id
_entity_poly.type
_entity_poly.pdbx_seq_one_letter_code
_entity_poly.pdbx_strand_id
1 'polypeptide(L)' 'MGGQPHTPIVVREVPPPSTQTGVADVLVGSLGLAGLLLVGALVAGAVLGVIVVSVKRWRDRHRSVETEFVQLKL' A
#
# COMPACT_ATOMS: atom_id res chain seq x y z
N MET A 1 25.15 57.08 43.02
CA MET A 1 24.11 56.30 42.31
C MET A 1 24.41 56.38 40.82
N GLY A 2 25.13 55.41 40.27
CA GLY A 2 25.45 55.36 38.84
C GLY A 2 24.45 54.49 38.09
N GLY A 3 23.72 55.06 37.15
CA GLY A 3 22.82 54.32 36.26
C GLY A 3 23.64 53.62 35.17
N GLN A 4 23.61 52.29 35.13
CA GLN A 4 24.23 51.50 34.08
C GLN A 4 23.33 51.56 32.83
N PRO A 5 23.82 52.00 31.67
CA PRO A 5 23.04 51.95 30.43
C PRO A 5 22.87 50.50 30.00
N HIS A 6 21.69 49.94 30.19
CA HIS A 6 21.34 48.62 29.68
C HIS A 6 21.02 48.76 28.19
N THR A 7 21.98 48.45 27.33
CA THR A 7 21.72 48.38 25.89
C THR A 7 20.98 47.06 25.61
N PRO A 8 19.70 47.09 25.21
CA PRO A 8 18.94 45.86 25.00
C PRO A 8 19.50 45.12 23.79
N ILE A 9 19.93 43.87 24.02
CA ILE A 9 20.35 42.98 22.94
C ILE A 9 19.09 42.51 22.24
N VAL A 10 18.81 43.08 21.06
CA VAL A 10 17.71 42.64 20.20
C VAL A 10 18.14 41.37 19.48
N VAL A 11 17.80 40.22 20.05
CA VAL A 11 18.00 38.92 19.40
C VAL A 11 16.90 38.74 18.37
N ARG A 12 17.24 38.78 17.07
CA ARG A 12 16.33 38.38 15.99
C ARG A 12 16.23 36.86 15.97
N GLU A 13 15.07 36.33 16.33
CA GLU A 13 14.74 34.94 16.04
C GLU A 13 14.63 34.78 14.52
N VAL A 14 15.57 34.06 13.92
CA VAL A 14 15.44 33.61 12.54
C VAL A 14 14.40 32.49 12.58
N PRO A 15 13.24 32.62 11.92
CA PRO A 15 12.24 31.56 11.94
C PRO A 15 12.90 30.29 11.40
N PRO A 16 12.76 29.14 12.10
CA PRO A 16 13.29 27.89 11.61
C PRO A 16 12.73 27.64 10.21
N PRO A 17 13.52 27.06 9.28
CA PRO A 17 13.03 26.75 7.95
C PRO A 17 11.82 25.83 8.11
N SER A 18 10.62 26.40 7.99
CA SER A 18 9.40 25.64 8.05
C SER A 18 9.31 24.88 6.74
N THR A 19 9.49 23.56 6.81
CA THR A 19 9.13 22.68 5.71
C THR A 19 7.62 22.76 5.57
N GLN A 20 7.14 23.73 4.79
CA GLN A 20 5.72 23.87 4.52
C GLN A 20 5.29 22.69 3.65
N THR A 21 4.75 21.66 4.29
CA THR A 21 4.06 20.58 3.59
C THR A 21 2.85 21.20 2.89
N GLY A 22 2.98 21.44 1.59
CA GLY A 22 1.93 22.07 0.81
C GLY A 22 0.75 21.13 0.61
N VAL A 23 -0.44 21.69 0.38
CA VAL A 23 -1.65 20.92 0.06
C VAL A 23 -1.42 20.00 -1.16
N ALA A 24 -0.62 20.46 -2.13
CA ALA A 24 -0.24 19.67 -3.28
C ALA A 24 0.53 18.39 -2.92
N ASP A 25 1.42 18.44 -1.93
CA ASP A 25 2.22 17.30 -1.49
C ASP A 25 1.33 16.22 -0.85
N VAL A 26 0.34 16.65 -0.06
CA VAL A 26 -0.66 15.77 0.55
C VAL A 26 -1.58 15.13 -0.49
N LEU A 27 -2.02 15.90 -1.49
CA LEU A 27 -2.85 15.40 -2.58
C LEU A 27 -2.10 14.38 -3.43
N VAL A 28 -0.85 14.67 -3.80
CA VAL A 28 -0.02 13.74 -4.56
C VAL A 28 0.26 12.47 -3.76
N GLY A 29 0.63 12.62 -2.48
CA GLY A 29 0.89 11.47 -1.59
C GLY A 29 -0.33 10.58 -1.39
N SER A 30 -1.51 11.17 -1.15
CA SER A 30 -2.75 10.41 -0.95
C SER A 30 -3.25 9.73 -2.22
N LEU A 31 -3.16 10.40 -3.38
CA LEU A 31 -3.54 9.81 -4.66
C LEU A 31 -2.61 8.66 -5.05
N GLY A 32 -1.31 8.80 -4.79
CA GLY A 32 -0.33 7.73 -4.97
C GLY A 32 -0.60 6.52 -4.09
N LEU A 33 -0.88 6.74 -2.80
CA LEU A 33 -1.21 5.66 -1.86
C LEU A 33 -2.51 4.96 -2.24
N ALA A 34 -3.57 5.71 -2.56
CA ALA A 34 -4.85 5.16 -3.00
C ALA A 34 -4.70 4.33 -4.29
N GLY A 35 -3.97 4.85 -5.28
CA GLY A 35 -3.67 4.14 -6.51
C GLY A 35 -2.90 2.83 -6.26
N LEU A 36 -1.88 2.88 -5.39
CA LEU A 36 -1.10 1.70 -5.03
C LEU A 36 -1.96 0.62 -4.37
N LEU A 37 -2.84 1.00 -3.44
CA LEU A 37 -3.77 0.07 -2.80
C LEU A 37 -4.74 -0.54 -3.80
N LEU A 38 -5.25 0.25 -4.74
CA LEU A 38 -6.18 -0.21 -5.77
C LEU A 38 -5.54 -1.23 -6.71
N VAL A 39 -4.32 -0.94 -7.18
CA VAL A 39 -3.53 -1.87 -8.00
C VAL A 39 -3.18 -3.13 -7.20
N GLY A 40 -2.77 -2.98 -5.93
CA GLY A 40 -2.47 -4.10 -5.05
C GLY A 40 -3.66 -5.04 -4.86
N ALA A 41 -4.86 -4.48 -4.63
CA ALA A 41 -6.09 -5.25 -4.52
C ALA A 41 -6.44 -5.99 -5.82
N LEU A 42 -6.28 -5.34 -6.98
CA LEU A 42 -6.47 -5.94 -8.29
C LEU A 42 -5.54 -7.14 -8.51
N VAL A 43 -4.25 -6.96 -8.23
CA VAL A 43 -3.24 -8.02 -8.37
C VAL A 43 -3.54 -9.17 -7.41
N ALA A 44 -3.83 -8.89 -6.14
CA ALA A 44 -4.16 -9.91 -5.16
C ALA A 44 -5.41 -10.71 -5.55
N GLY A 45 -6.47 -10.02 -5.99
CA GLY A 45 -7.70 -10.65 -6.48
C GLY A 45 -7.47 -11.52 -7.72
N ALA A 46 -6.67 -11.03 -8.67
CA ALA A 46 -6.31 -11.79 -9.86
C ALA A 46 -5.53 -13.06 -9.50
N VAL A 47 -4.54 -12.96 -8.61
CA VAL A 47 -3.75 -14.12 -8.15
C VAL A 47 -4.65 -15.15 -7.46
N LEU A 48 -5.51 -14.73 -6.54
CA LEU A 48 -6.48 -15.61 -5.88
C LEU A 48 -7.43 -16.27 -6.89
N GLY A 49 -7.96 -15.51 -7.84
CA GLY A 49 -8.82 -16.04 -8.90
C GLY A 49 -8.12 -17.12 -9.73
N VAL A 50 -6.87 -16.86 -10.15
CA VAL A 50 -6.05 -17.82 -10.91
C VAL A 50 -5.79 -19.09 -10.10
N ILE A 51 -5.47 -18.96 -8.80
CA ILE A 51 -5.24 -20.11 -7.92
C ILE A 51 -6.50 -20.98 -7.83
N VAL A 52 -7.66 -20.38 -7.52
CA VAL A 52 -8.92 -21.12 -7.37
C VAL A 52 -9.31 -21.84 -8.67
N VAL A 53 -9.20 -21.15 -9.81
CA VAL A 53 -9.51 -21.74 -11.12
C VAL A 53 -8.54 -22.88 -11.45
N SER A 54 -7.25 -22.70 -11.17
CA SER A 54 -6.23 -23.71 -11.44
C SER A 54 -6.42 -24.96 -10.57
N VAL A 55 -6.72 -24.78 -9.28
CA VAL A 55 -6.99 -25.88 -8.34
C VAL A 55 -8.25 -26.64 -8.76
N LYS A 56 -9.35 -25.94 -9.09
CA LYS A 56 -10.57 -26.58 -9.59
C LYS A 56 -10.27 -27.40 -10.84
N ARG A 57 -9.59 -26.79 -11.82
CA ARG A 57 -9.25 -27.44 -13.09
C ARG A 57 -8.30 -28.63 -12.91
N TRP A 58 -7.46 -28.63 -11.88
CA TRP A 58 -6.61 -29.77 -11.55
C TRP A 58 -7.43 -30.90 -10.91
N ARG A 59 -8.30 -30.57 -9.95
CA ARG A 59 -9.15 -31.55 -9.27
C ARG A 59 -10.14 -32.24 -10.22
N ASP A 60 -10.71 -31.49 -11.15
CA ASP A 60 -11.64 -32.03 -12.16
C ASP A 60 -10.95 -33.04 -13.09
N ARG A 61 -9.65 -32.84 -13.39
CA ARG A 61 -8.84 -33.81 -14.17
C ARG A 61 -8.52 -35.08 -13.39
N HIS A 62 -8.40 -35.03 -12.07
CA HIS A 62 -8.11 -36.21 -11.26
C HIS A 62 -9.36 -37.06 -10.96
N ARG A 63 -10.55 -36.44 -10.87
CA ARG A 63 -11.81 -37.17 -10.66
C ARG A 63 -12.22 -38.02 -11.87
N SER A 64 -11.83 -37.63 -13.08
CA SER A 64 -12.15 -38.38 -14.30
C SER A 64 -11.43 -39.74 -14.37
N VAL A 65 -10.24 -39.83 -13.76
CA VAL A 65 -9.43 -41.06 -13.76
C VAL A 65 -10.04 -42.14 -12.86
N GLU A 66 -10.59 -41.78 -11.70
CA GLU A 66 -11.17 -42.75 -10.75
C GLU A 66 -12.45 -43.43 -11.28
N THR A 67 -13.19 -42.76 -12.17
CA THR A 67 -14.47 -43.30 -12.66
C THR A 67 -14.27 -44.37 -13.75
N GLU A 68 -13.21 -44.25 -14.58
CA GLU A 68 -12.86 -45.29 -15.55
C GLU A 68 -12.35 -46.57 -14.89
N PHE A 69 -11.53 -46.46 -13.84
CA PHE A 69 -11.04 -47.65 -13.12
C PHE A 69 -12.13 -48.41 -12.37
N VAL A 70 -13.20 -47.75 -11.94
CA VAL A 70 -14.36 -48.42 -11.31
C VAL A 70 -15.23 -49.12 -12.36
N GLN A 71 -15.39 -48.55 -13.55
CA GLN A 71 -16.11 -49.19 -14.67
C GLN A 71 -15.34 -50.37 -15.28
N LEU A 72 -14.01 -50.30 -15.39
CA LEU A 72 -13.21 -51.40 -15.95
C LEU A 72 -13.10 -52.62 -15.02
N LYS A 73 -13.50 -52.47 -13.75
CA LYS A 73 -13.41 -53.51 -12.71
C LYS A 73 -14.78 -54.12 -12.38
N LEU A 74 -15.83 -53.76 -13.12
CA LEU A 74 -17.18 -54.35 -13.07
C LEU A 74 -17.41 -55.24 -14.30
#